data_AF-A0A7C4TKG2-F1
#
_entry.id   AF-A0A7C4TKG2-F1
#
_cell.length_a   1.000
_cell.length_b   1.000
_cell.length_c   1.000
_cell.angle_alpha   90.00
_cell.angle_beta   90.00
_cell.angle_gamma   90.00
#
_symmetry.space_group_name_H-M   'P 1'
#
loop_
_entity.id
_entity.type
_entity.pdbx_description
1 polymer ?
#
loop_
_entity_poly.entity_id
_entity_poly.type
_entity_poly.pdbx_seq_one_letter_code
_entity_poly.pdbx_strand_id
1 'polypeptide(L)'
;MFGFELLLFSALFSALSSILFALATRKLNLAEFAEVFLYASFSLSFAAMLLLLHYLLTDNFSIYYVYAYSQREMSVEYKIGALWAGKEGSLLLWAFASLLVASIFTNYGKKDVRKAKALAVLTAICFFLLLMLLFSNPFEVLAFKYSNGLGMNPLLRTPEMIIHPPLIFFSYALVACMFASHLTGIEDRNLARLSWALMTAGIVLGGWWAYRTLGWGGFWGWDPVENSSLLPWLSLTAYLHARKGKEFFAYLSMVFVAFTAFITRSGILSSVHSFGEDPMGWAYLFLVLACAVPLVRKWEVEDRCYTSLLFGAMIVVVLLGTVANLFRNVDRSYYLITFTPIFFATAMIALYRLRNSNRKLIHIGVILLFVGATSVWFFEQKDTVVLNPDGKADGIEFYLQNVSTRWTPEKTIVRAKILSSLGLIEPEIHVYPQSTVSKVYIIGNPFLDYYFAMKSAGSNSVELEFYRVPLISLVWLGSALLILGLASQKLGLRPRK
;
A
#
# COMPACT_ATOMS: atom_id res chain seq x y z
N MET A 1 18.40 24.06 5.67
CA MET A 1 19.66 23.33 5.92
C MET A 1 19.52 22.30 7.02
N PHE A 2 19.05 22.65 8.22
CA PHE A 2 18.90 21.73 9.36
C PHE A 2 18.23 20.37 9.04
N GLY A 3 17.13 20.34 8.28
CA GLY A 3 16.47 19.08 7.91
C GLY A 3 17.33 18.12 7.09
N PHE A 4 18.12 18.63 6.14
CA PHE A 4 19.05 17.82 5.35
C PHE A 4 20.17 17.24 6.21
N GLU A 5 20.70 18.03 7.15
CA GLU A 5 21.74 17.58 8.09
C GLU A 5 21.26 16.40 8.96
N LEU A 6 20.01 16.44 9.44
CA LEU A 6 19.40 15.32 10.16
C LEU A 6 19.41 14.03 9.32
N LEU A 7 19.06 14.13 8.04
CA LEU A 7 19.05 12.99 7.12
C LEU A 7 20.47 12.48 6.85
N LEU A 8 21.43 13.39 6.63
CA LEU A 8 22.82 13.06 6.37
C LEU A 8 23.44 12.31 7.56
N PHE A 9 23.31 12.84 8.77
CA PHE A 9 23.82 12.17 9.97
C PHE A 9 23.08 10.86 10.25
N SER A 10 21.76 10.80 10.00
CA SER A 10 21.01 9.55 10.11
C SER A 10 21.57 8.48 9.17
N ALA A 11 21.88 8.84 7.90
CA ALA A 11 22.48 7.94 6.92
C ALA A 11 23.87 7.47 7.36
N LEU A 12 24.74 8.38 7.78
CA LEU A 12 26.09 8.07 8.26
C LEU A 12 26.06 7.11 9.46
N PHE A 13 25.19 7.36 10.43
CA PHE A 13 25.05 6.47 11.60
C PHE A 13 24.43 5.13 11.24
N SER A 14 23.53 5.07 10.25
CA SER A 14 23.00 3.79 9.75
C SER A 14 24.11 2.95 9.09
N ALA A 15 24.96 3.59 8.27
CA ALA A 15 26.12 2.93 7.66
C ALA A 15 27.12 2.43 8.72
N LEU A 16 27.45 3.27 9.71
CA LEU A 16 28.38 2.89 10.77
C LEU A 16 27.81 1.75 11.64
N SER A 17 26.52 1.81 11.97
CA SER A 17 25.82 0.72 12.66
C SER A 17 25.91 -0.58 11.87
N SER A 18 25.67 -0.55 10.55
CA SER A 18 25.80 -1.72 9.68
C SER A 18 27.21 -2.33 9.70
N ILE A 19 28.25 -1.51 9.55
CA ILE A 19 29.64 -1.95 9.58
C ILE A 19 30.00 -2.56 10.95
N LEU A 20 29.64 -1.90 12.06
CA LEU A 20 29.97 -2.37 13.40
C LEU A 20 29.23 -3.67 13.76
N PHE A 21 27.95 -3.80 13.40
CA PHE A 21 27.23 -5.07 13.54
C PHE A 21 27.84 -6.17 12.67
N ALA A 22 28.30 -5.83 11.45
CA ALA A 22 28.99 -6.78 10.57
C ALA A 22 30.35 -7.22 11.13
N LEU A 23 31.05 -6.37 11.89
CA LEU A 23 32.34 -6.70 12.52
C LEU A 23 32.19 -7.33 13.90
N ALA A 24 31.01 -7.24 14.52
CA ALA A 24 30.76 -7.83 15.84
C ALA A 24 30.96 -9.35 15.83
N THR A 25 31.69 -9.83 16.83
CA THR A 25 31.95 -11.26 17.08
C THR A 25 31.79 -11.55 18.57
N ARG A 26 31.84 -12.83 18.98
CA ARG A 26 31.82 -13.18 20.41
C ARG A 26 32.98 -12.55 21.21
N LYS A 27 34.08 -12.20 20.55
CA LYS A 27 35.29 -11.64 21.19
C LYS A 27 35.36 -10.11 21.10
N LEU A 28 34.78 -9.52 20.06
CA LEU A 28 34.77 -8.08 19.83
C LEU A 28 33.38 -7.52 20.14
N ASN A 29 33.24 -6.85 21.28
CA ASN A 29 31.97 -6.26 21.72
C ASN A 29 31.66 -4.93 20.99
N LEU A 30 31.68 -4.95 19.66
CA LEU A 30 31.32 -3.81 18.81
C LEU A 30 29.80 -3.65 18.65
N ALA A 31 29.03 -4.66 19.05
CA ALA A 31 27.58 -4.66 18.93
C ALA A 31 26.95 -3.52 19.74
N GLU A 32 27.41 -3.27 20.97
CA GLU A 32 26.88 -2.18 21.81
C GLU A 32 27.05 -0.80 21.15
N PHE A 33 28.22 -0.53 20.56
CA PHE A 33 28.44 0.69 19.78
C PHE A 33 27.53 0.76 18.55
N ALA A 34 27.35 -0.37 17.85
CA ALA A 34 26.46 -0.45 16.71
C ALA A 34 25.00 -0.12 17.08
N GLU A 35 24.55 -0.52 18.28
CA GLU A 35 23.23 -0.18 18.82
C GLU A 35 23.09 1.33 19.07
N VAL A 36 24.11 1.98 19.64
CA VAL A 36 24.10 3.44 19.86
C VAL A 36 23.91 4.18 18.54
N PHE A 37 24.66 3.81 17.49
CA PHE A 37 24.49 4.42 16.16
C PHE A 37 23.14 4.10 15.52
N LEU A 38 22.59 2.91 15.74
CA LEU A 38 21.22 2.59 15.30
C LEU A 38 20.20 3.52 15.97
N TYR A 39 20.24 3.69 17.29
CA TYR A 39 19.31 4.55 18.00
C TYR A 39 19.49 6.02 17.64
N ALA A 40 20.73 6.47 17.41
CA ALA A 40 21.00 7.82 16.92
C ALA A 40 20.41 8.02 15.52
N SER A 41 20.61 7.07 14.60
CA SER A 41 20.03 7.10 13.25
C SER A 41 18.50 7.15 13.29
N PHE A 42 17.88 6.30 14.11
CA PHE A 42 16.43 6.30 14.38
C PHE A 42 15.94 7.65 14.90
N SER A 43 16.60 8.20 15.92
CA SER A 43 16.20 9.46 16.55
C SER A 43 16.29 10.64 15.59
N LEU A 44 17.33 10.68 14.75
CA LEU A 44 17.51 11.72 13.72
C LEU A 44 16.47 11.61 12.60
N SER A 45 16.15 10.39 12.15
CA SER A 45 15.08 10.16 11.16
C SER A 45 13.71 10.55 11.73
N PHE A 46 13.45 10.25 13.00
CA PHE A 46 12.23 10.67 13.68
C PHE A 46 12.15 12.20 13.82
N ALA A 47 13.25 12.85 14.21
CA ALA A 47 13.33 14.31 14.29
C ALA A 47 13.11 14.96 12.91
N ALA A 48 13.63 14.39 11.83
CA ALA A 48 13.36 14.85 10.47
C ALA A 48 11.86 14.73 10.13
N MET A 49 11.22 13.61 10.44
CA MET A 49 9.78 13.43 10.22
C MET A 49 8.94 14.46 11.00
N LEU A 50 9.29 14.73 12.26
CA LEU A 50 8.63 15.75 13.07
C LEU A 50 8.87 17.17 12.52
N LEU A 51 10.07 17.46 12.03
CA LEU A 51 10.39 18.75 11.41
C LEU A 51 9.59 18.99 10.13
N LEU A 52 9.48 17.97 9.27
CA LEU A 52 8.68 18.07 8.04
C LEU A 52 7.20 18.28 8.38
N LEU A 53 6.67 17.53 9.36
CA LEU A 53 5.32 17.72 9.86
C LEU A 53 5.10 19.14 10.41
N HIS A 54 6.06 19.67 11.18
CA HIS A 54 6.00 21.03 11.68
C HIS A 54 5.92 22.05 10.53
N TYR A 55 6.72 21.90 9.47
CA TYR A 55 6.65 22.79 8.32
C TYR A 55 5.35 22.68 7.53
N LEU A 56 4.76 21.48 7.43
CA LEU A 56 3.43 21.28 6.83
C LEU A 56 2.33 21.97 7.63
N LEU A 57 2.35 21.83 8.96
CA LEU A 57 1.36 22.41 9.86
C LEU A 57 1.46 23.94 9.98
N THR A 58 2.66 24.49 9.81
CA THR A 58 2.92 25.95 9.87
C THR A 58 2.94 26.63 8.51
N ASP A 59 2.54 25.92 7.44
CA ASP A 59 2.47 26.45 6.07
C ASP A 59 3.78 27.09 5.62
N ASN A 60 4.91 26.46 5.94
CA ASN A 60 6.21 26.99 5.56
C ASN A 60 6.57 26.69 4.10
N PHE A 61 5.93 27.44 3.18
CA PHE A 61 6.11 27.32 1.73
C PHE A 61 7.48 27.81 1.20
N SER A 62 8.48 28.00 2.07
CA SER A 62 9.87 28.10 1.64
C SER A 62 10.48 26.74 1.34
N ILE A 63 9.85 25.65 1.79
CA ILE A 63 10.28 24.28 1.53
C ILE A 63 9.47 23.72 0.36
N TYR A 64 10.15 23.19 -0.66
CA TYR A 64 9.52 22.71 -1.89
C TYR A 64 8.44 21.66 -1.60
N TYR A 65 8.73 20.67 -0.76
CA TYR A 65 7.77 19.62 -0.41
C TYR A 65 6.48 20.20 0.22
N VAL A 66 6.61 21.21 1.09
CA VAL A 66 5.45 21.85 1.73
C VAL A 66 4.64 22.64 0.72
N TYR A 67 5.32 23.36 -0.18
CA TYR A 67 4.68 24.06 -1.31
C TYR A 67 3.94 23.09 -2.24
N ALA A 68 4.53 21.93 -2.54
CA ALA A 68 3.96 20.97 -3.48
C ALA A 68 2.76 20.20 -2.90
N TYR A 69 2.74 19.91 -1.60
CA TYR A 69 1.76 18.99 -0.99
C TYR A 69 0.86 19.62 0.07
N SER A 70 1.00 20.91 0.39
CA SER A 70 0.15 21.61 1.36
C SER A 70 -0.39 22.93 0.79
N GLN A 71 -1.48 23.42 1.37
CA GLN A 71 -2.06 24.74 1.12
C GLN A 71 -2.68 25.27 2.42
N ARG A 72 -2.79 26.59 2.58
CA ARG A 72 -3.27 27.22 3.82
C ARG A 72 -4.65 26.72 4.23
N GLU A 73 -5.54 26.61 3.26
CA GLU A 73 -6.94 26.28 3.44
C GLU A 73 -7.16 24.80 3.75
N MET A 74 -6.14 23.95 3.56
CA MET A 74 -6.24 22.51 3.81
C MET A 74 -6.39 22.22 5.30
N SER A 75 -7.35 21.37 5.65
CA SER A 75 -7.53 20.94 7.03
C SER A 75 -6.31 20.20 7.61
N VAL A 76 -6.20 20.21 8.94
CA VAL A 76 -5.02 19.70 9.67
C VAL A 76 -4.79 18.21 9.41
N GLU A 77 -5.86 17.42 9.32
CA GLU A 77 -5.76 16.00 9.03
C GLU A 77 -5.10 15.71 7.66
N TYR A 78 -5.38 16.51 6.63
CA TYR A 78 -4.73 16.37 5.34
C TYR A 78 -3.33 16.97 5.33
N LYS A 79 -3.03 17.95 6.19
CA LYS A 79 -1.64 18.41 6.42
C LYS A 79 -0.79 17.32 7.10
N ILE A 80 -1.39 16.51 7.98
CA ILE A 80 -0.75 15.31 8.53
C ILE A 80 -0.56 14.26 7.43
N GLY A 81 -1.61 13.96 6.64
CA GLY A 81 -1.51 13.03 5.51
C GLY A 81 -0.46 13.45 4.47
N ALA A 82 -0.21 14.75 4.32
CA ALA A 82 0.79 15.29 3.39
C ALA A 82 2.22 14.87 3.74
N LEU A 83 2.48 14.47 5.00
CA LEU A 83 3.78 13.99 5.44
C LEU A 83 4.31 12.82 4.59
N TRP A 84 3.43 12.04 3.97
CA TRP A 84 3.79 10.91 3.10
C TRP A 84 3.00 10.89 1.78
N ALA A 85 2.47 12.04 1.35
CA ALA A 85 1.78 12.17 0.05
C ALA A 85 2.72 12.18 -1.14
N GLY A 86 3.94 12.69 -0.96
CA GLY A 86 4.97 12.71 -1.98
C GLY A 86 5.94 11.55 -1.90
N LYS A 87 6.82 11.51 -2.90
CA LYS A 87 7.89 10.52 -2.99
C LYS A 87 8.86 10.60 -1.80
N GLU A 88 9.29 11.80 -1.46
CA GLU A 88 10.27 12.11 -0.42
C GLU A 88 9.70 11.74 0.96
N GLY A 89 8.46 12.20 1.23
CA GLY A 89 7.79 11.93 2.50
C GLY A 89 7.47 10.45 2.71
N SER A 90 7.00 9.74 1.68
CA SER A 90 6.76 8.30 1.77
C SER A 90 8.07 7.49 1.94
N LEU A 91 9.17 7.93 1.34
CA LEU A 91 10.50 7.34 1.57
C LEU A 91 11.02 7.61 2.99
N LEU A 92 10.81 8.82 3.53
CA LEU A 92 11.13 9.14 4.92
C LEU A 92 10.33 8.26 5.90
N LEU A 93 9.04 8.07 5.66
CA LEU A 93 8.19 7.14 6.44
C LEU A 93 8.73 5.70 6.39
N TRP A 94 9.17 5.23 5.21
CA TRP A 94 9.74 3.89 5.07
C TRP A 94 11.07 3.72 5.80
N ALA A 95 11.98 4.69 5.68
CA ALA A 95 13.24 4.69 6.42
C ALA A 95 13.00 4.72 7.93
N PHE A 96 12.10 5.58 8.41
CA PHE A 96 11.68 5.66 9.80
C PHE A 96 11.12 4.32 10.32
N ALA A 97 10.17 3.72 9.60
CA ALA A 97 9.57 2.45 9.98
C ALA A 97 10.63 1.32 10.04
N SER A 98 11.58 1.30 9.10
CA SER A 98 12.67 0.32 9.05
C SER A 98 13.64 0.47 10.23
N LEU A 99 14.01 1.71 10.58
CA LEU A 99 14.85 2.03 11.74
C LEU A 99 14.15 1.70 13.07
N LEU A 100 12.83 1.96 13.16
CA LEU A 100 12.03 1.60 14.33
C LEU A 100 11.97 0.09 14.51
N VAL A 101 11.67 -0.66 13.44
CA VAL A 101 11.66 -2.13 13.48
C VAL A 101 13.04 -2.69 13.83
N ALA A 102 14.12 -2.14 13.28
CA ALA A 102 15.48 -2.52 13.64
C ALA A 102 15.77 -2.27 15.13
N SER A 103 15.39 -1.11 15.66
CA SER A 103 15.57 -0.74 17.07
C SER A 103 14.78 -1.65 18.02
N ILE A 104 13.54 -2.00 17.66
CA ILE A 104 12.74 -2.97 18.42
C ILE A 104 13.36 -4.36 18.34
N PHE A 105 13.75 -4.80 17.13
CA PHE A 105 14.35 -6.11 16.91
C PHE A 105 15.62 -6.29 17.74
N THR A 106 16.51 -5.29 17.77
CA THR A 106 17.72 -5.28 18.62
C THR A 106 17.43 -5.61 20.08
N ASN A 107 16.34 -5.08 20.65
CA ASN A 107 15.96 -5.27 22.05
C ASN A 107 15.14 -6.53 22.33
N TYR A 108 14.66 -7.24 21.32
CA TYR A 108 13.81 -8.43 21.50
C TYR A 108 14.59 -9.75 21.47
N GLY A 109 14.55 -10.55 22.53
CA GLY A 109 15.23 -11.85 22.58
C GLY A 109 16.75 -11.76 22.76
N LYS A 110 17.47 -12.87 22.52
CA LYS A 110 18.90 -12.99 22.85
C LYS A 110 19.78 -12.18 21.88
N LYS A 111 20.68 -11.35 22.43
CA LYS A 111 21.72 -10.64 21.67
C LYS A 111 22.91 -11.57 21.39
N ASP A 112 22.89 -12.24 20.26
CA ASP A 112 23.97 -13.12 19.81
C ASP A 112 24.56 -12.67 18.46
N VAL A 113 25.62 -13.36 18.02
CA VAL A 113 26.31 -13.04 16.77
C VAL A 113 25.39 -13.16 15.56
N ARG A 114 24.45 -14.13 15.52
CA ARG A 114 23.53 -14.27 14.39
C ARG A 114 22.64 -13.03 14.30
N LYS A 115 22.12 -12.58 15.44
CA LYS A 115 21.32 -11.37 15.51
C LYS A 115 22.10 -10.12 15.12
N ALA A 116 23.35 -9.99 15.56
CA ALA A 116 24.22 -8.90 15.11
C ALA A 116 24.39 -8.91 13.58
N LYS A 117 24.65 -10.07 12.96
CA LYS A 117 24.73 -10.17 11.50
C LYS A 117 23.40 -9.85 10.79
N ALA A 118 22.27 -10.22 11.38
CA ALA A 118 20.96 -9.85 10.84
C ALA A 118 20.75 -8.33 10.92
N LEU A 119 21.10 -7.71 12.05
CA LEU A 119 21.05 -6.26 12.21
C LEU A 119 21.98 -5.54 11.23
N ALA A 120 23.15 -6.08 10.92
CA ALA A 120 24.05 -5.52 9.91
C ALA A 120 23.38 -5.38 8.52
N VAL A 121 22.64 -6.42 8.10
CA VAL A 121 21.90 -6.41 6.84
C VAL A 121 20.72 -5.43 6.92
N LEU A 122 19.97 -5.45 8.02
CA LEU A 122 18.81 -4.59 8.20
C LEU A 122 19.20 -3.10 8.21
N THR A 123 20.28 -2.74 8.90
CA THR A 123 20.79 -1.36 8.91
C THR A 123 21.48 -0.98 7.61
N ALA A 124 22.02 -1.94 6.83
CA ALA A 124 22.45 -1.67 5.46
C ALA A 124 21.26 -1.30 4.55
N ILE A 125 20.11 -1.96 4.72
CA ILE A 125 18.87 -1.60 4.01
C ILE A 125 18.39 -0.21 4.46
N CYS A 126 18.38 0.07 5.77
CA CYS A 126 18.06 1.42 6.28
C CYS A 126 18.99 2.48 5.70
N PHE A 127 20.30 2.22 5.63
CA PHE A 127 21.28 3.11 5.01
C PHE A 127 20.96 3.35 3.54
N PHE A 128 20.63 2.30 2.77
CA PHE A 128 20.22 2.46 1.37
C PHE A 128 18.99 3.39 1.24
N LEU A 129 17.96 3.20 2.07
CA LEU A 129 16.77 4.05 2.05
C LEU A 129 17.10 5.51 2.39
N LEU A 130 17.94 5.73 3.41
CA LEU A 130 18.38 7.07 3.81
C LEU A 130 19.26 7.72 2.73
N LEU A 131 20.14 6.94 2.08
CA LEU A 131 20.95 7.41 0.96
C LEU A 131 20.07 7.89 -0.19
N MET A 132 19.02 7.13 -0.55
CA MET A 132 18.04 7.56 -1.54
C MET A 132 17.31 8.84 -1.11
N LEU A 133 17.04 9.01 0.17
CA LEU A 133 16.40 10.21 0.71
C LEU A 133 17.32 11.44 0.69
N LEU A 134 18.64 11.28 0.68
CA LEU A 134 19.57 12.41 0.46
C LEU A 134 19.42 12.99 -0.95
N PHE A 135 19.10 12.16 -1.94
CA PHE A 135 18.81 12.59 -3.32
C PHE A 135 17.36 13.07 -3.47
N SER A 136 16.40 12.36 -2.85
CA SER A 136 14.99 12.75 -2.78
C SER A 136 14.72 13.56 -1.50
N ASN A 137 15.34 14.74 -1.38
CA ASN A 137 15.36 15.52 -0.15
C ASN A 137 14.04 16.30 0.09
N PRO A 138 13.24 15.98 1.13
CA PRO A 138 12.00 16.70 1.42
C PRO A 138 12.22 18.13 1.98
N PHE A 139 13.47 18.51 2.30
CA PHE A 139 13.83 19.80 2.88
C PHE A 139 14.48 20.76 1.87
N GLU A 140 14.30 20.52 0.58
CA GLU A 140 14.77 21.42 -0.47
C GLU A 140 14.16 22.82 -0.28
N VAL A 141 15.02 23.83 -0.22
CA VAL A 141 14.63 25.22 0.03
C VAL A 141 14.45 25.92 -1.30
N LEU A 142 13.28 26.52 -1.49
CA LEU A 142 12.97 27.32 -2.66
C LEU A 142 13.68 28.67 -2.60
N ALA A 143 14.06 29.19 -3.77
CA ALA A 143 14.69 30.51 -3.90
C ALA A 143 13.80 31.66 -3.40
N PHE A 144 12.49 31.47 -3.39
CA PHE A 144 11.51 32.42 -2.89
C PHE A 144 10.40 31.70 -2.13
N LYS A 145 9.86 32.37 -1.11
CA LYS A 145 8.76 31.84 -0.30
C LYS A 145 7.43 32.24 -0.92
N TYR A 146 6.65 31.25 -1.36
CA TYR A 146 5.32 31.47 -1.89
C TYR A 146 4.32 31.86 -0.78
N SER A 147 3.28 32.59 -1.14
CA SER A 147 2.20 32.95 -0.21
C SER A 147 1.31 31.75 0.09
N ASN A 148 1.07 30.86 -0.87
CA ASN A 148 0.32 29.61 -0.70
C ASN A 148 1.01 28.46 -1.46
N GLY A 149 0.67 27.22 -1.12
CA GLY A 149 1.12 26.03 -1.85
C GLY A 149 0.11 25.54 -2.88
N LEU A 150 0.53 24.58 -3.71
CA LEU A 150 -0.30 23.93 -4.73
C LEU A 150 -1.38 23.03 -4.10
N GLY A 151 -1.13 22.56 -2.86
CA GLY A 151 -1.99 21.63 -2.15
C GLY A 151 -1.82 20.19 -2.60
N MET A 152 -2.11 19.25 -1.70
CA MET A 152 -2.14 17.83 -2.02
C MET A 152 -3.13 17.55 -3.16
N ASN A 153 -2.77 16.61 -4.05
CA ASN A 153 -3.66 16.04 -5.05
C ASN A 153 -5.03 15.75 -4.40
N PRO A 154 -6.13 16.32 -4.91
CA PRO A 154 -7.45 16.15 -4.33
C PRO A 154 -7.93 14.71 -4.15
N LEU A 155 -7.48 13.77 -4.98
CA LEU A 155 -7.79 12.34 -4.83
C LEU A 155 -7.22 11.74 -3.54
N LEU A 156 -6.19 12.39 -2.99
CA LEU A 156 -5.53 12.01 -1.74
C LEU A 156 -6.13 12.68 -0.49
N ARG A 157 -7.11 13.58 -0.66
CA ARG A 157 -7.79 14.26 0.45
C ARG A 157 -8.90 13.40 1.03
N THR A 158 -8.50 12.26 1.58
CA THR A 158 -9.37 11.24 2.17
C THR A 158 -8.74 10.70 3.47
N PRO A 159 -9.54 10.21 4.44
CA PRO A 159 -9.00 9.60 5.66
C PRO A 159 -8.07 8.41 5.39
N GLU A 160 -8.31 7.68 4.30
CA GLU A 160 -7.55 6.51 3.88
C GLU A 160 -6.07 6.86 3.63
N MET A 161 -5.80 8.03 3.06
CA MET A 161 -4.44 8.53 2.82
C MET A 161 -3.60 8.65 4.11
N ILE A 162 -4.24 8.90 5.25
CA ILE A 162 -3.54 9.05 6.54
C ILE A 162 -3.13 7.67 7.09
N ILE A 163 -3.93 6.64 6.84
CA ILE A 163 -3.81 5.35 7.53
C ILE A 163 -3.14 4.29 6.63
N HIS A 164 -3.41 4.31 5.33
CA HIS A 164 -2.95 3.28 4.39
C HIS A 164 -1.42 3.23 4.24
N PRO A 165 -0.71 4.34 3.93
CA PRO A 165 0.73 4.29 3.71
C PRO A 165 1.53 3.78 4.92
N PRO A 166 1.25 4.22 6.18
CA PRO A 166 1.89 3.62 7.35
C PRO A 166 1.76 2.10 7.42
N LEU A 167 0.57 1.53 7.20
CA LEU A 167 0.37 0.07 7.25
C LEU A 167 1.28 -0.68 6.28
N ILE A 168 1.40 -0.18 5.04
CA ILE A 168 2.25 -0.79 4.00
C ILE A 168 3.73 -0.67 4.36
N PHE A 169 4.21 0.52 4.73
CA PHE A 169 5.64 0.72 5.01
C PHE A 169 6.12 0.02 6.30
N PHE A 170 5.27 -0.08 7.32
CA PHE A 170 5.57 -0.92 8.49
C PHE A 170 5.61 -2.40 8.12
N SER A 171 4.74 -2.86 7.22
CA SER A 171 4.83 -4.22 6.68
C SER A 171 6.16 -4.46 5.95
N TYR A 172 6.59 -3.54 5.08
CA TYR A 172 7.86 -3.62 4.34
C TYR A 172 9.06 -3.68 5.28
N ALA A 173 9.07 -2.86 6.34
CA ALA A 173 10.09 -2.89 7.38
C ALA A 173 10.17 -4.26 8.09
N LEU A 174 9.02 -4.88 8.40
CA LEU A 174 8.98 -6.21 9.01
C LEU A 174 9.42 -7.31 8.03
N VAL A 175 9.12 -7.19 6.73
CA VAL A 175 9.65 -8.09 5.70
C VAL A 175 11.17 -8.00 5.61
N ALA A 176 11.74 -6.78 5.65
CA ALA A 176 13.19 -6.58 5.65
C ALA A 176 13.86 -7.21 6.88
N CYS A 177 13.25 -7.07 8.06
CA CYS A 177 13.72 -7.72 9.29
C CYS A 177 13.63 -9.25 9.21
N MET A 178 12.56 -9.79 8.63
CA MET A 178 12.38 -11.22 8.40
C MET A 178 13.45 -11.76 7.45
N PHE A 179 13.69 -11.06 6.34
CA PHE A 179 14.74 -11.37 5.37
C PHE A 179 16.12 -11.45 6.03
N ALA A 180 16.50 -10.39 6.76
CA ALA A 180 17.79 -10.31 7.44
C ALA A 180 17.96 -11.42 8.50
N SER A 181 16.88 -11.75 9.22
CA SER A 181 16.86 -12.84 10.19
C SER A 181 17.12 -14.20 9.52
N HIS A 182 16.44 -14.49 8.40
CA HIS A 182 16.60 -15.74 7.66
C HIS A 182 18.00 -15.95 7.09
N LEU A 183 18.68 -14.88 6.66
CA LEU A 183 20.08 -14.95 6.20
C LEU A 183 21.03 -15.49 7.28
N THR A 184 20.65 -15.38 8.55
CA THR A 184 21.46 -15.81 9.70
C THR A 184 20.88 -17.03 10.40
N GLY A 185 19.82 -17.64 9.85
CA GLY A 185 19.15 -18.81 10.40
C GLY A 185 18.23 -18.52 11.57
N ILE A 186 17.78 -17.27 11.75
CA ILE A 186 16.77 -16.90 12.75
C ILE A 186 15.39 -16.97 12.09
N GLU A 187 14.54 -17.88 12.57
CA GLU A 187 13.14 -17.96 12.15
C GLU A 187 12.22 -17.36 13.23
N ASP A 188 11.51 -16.28 12.88
CA ASP A 188 10.43 -15.75 13.71
C ASP A 188 9.10 -15.74 12.95
N ARG A 189 8.22 -16.68 13.31
CA ARG A 189 6.90 -16.80 12.69
C ARG A 189 5.93 -15.70 13.14
N ASN A 190 6.13 -15.07 14.30
CA ASN A 190 5.29 -13.97 14.75
C ASN A 190 5.59 -12.71 13.96
N LEU A 191 6.84 -12.47 13.61
CA LEU A 191 7.25 -11.39 12.71
C LEU A 191 6.55 -11.51 11.35
N ALA A 192 6.58 -12.70 10.74
CA ALA A 192 5.89 -12.96 9.48
C ALA A 192 4.37 -12.77 9.58
N ARG A 193 3.75 -13.19 10.70
CA ARG A 193 2.30 -12.98 10.92
C ARG A 193 1.94 -11.51 11.07
N LEU A 194 2.76 -10.74 11.78
CA LEU A 194 2.54 -9.31 11.97
C LEU A 194 2.70 -8.55 10.64
N SER A 195 3.76 -8.87 9.88
CA SER A 195 3.96 -8.33 8.54
C SER A 195 2.78 -8.66 7.62
N TRP A 196 2.37 -9.94 7.56
CA TRP A 196 1.22 -10.35 6.78
C TRP A 196 -0.09 -9.65 7.19
N ALA A 197 -0.30 -9.44 8.50
CA ALA A 197 -1.47 -8.74 9.02
C ALA A 197 -1.50 -7.27 8.60
N LEU A 198 -0.38 -6.55 8.76
CA LEU A 198 -0.27 -5.15 8.34
C LEU A 198 -0.38 -5.00 6.82
N MET A 199 0.24 -5.91 6.06
CA MET A 199 0.10 -5.95 4.60
C MET A 199 -1.36 -6.16 4.18
N THR A 200 -2.04 -7.12 4.82
CA THR A 200 -3.46 -7.40 4.54
C THR A 200 -4.32 -6.18 4.85
N ALA A 201 -4.12 -5.54 6.01
CA ALA A 201 -4.85 -4.34 6.38
C ALA A 201 -4.58 -3.19 5.40
N GLY A 202 -3.32 -3.00 4.99
CA GLY A 202 -2.94 -2.00 4.00
C GLY A 202 -3.61 -2.23 2.63
N ILE A 203 -3.52 -3.44 2.08
CA ILE A 203 -4.14 -3.80 0.80
C ILE A 203 -5.67 -3.66 0.86
N VAL A 204 -6.31 -4.14 1.94
CA VAL A 204 -7.77 -4.01 2.13
C VAL A 204 -8.19 -2.55 2.20
N LEU A 205 -7.44 -1.72 2.94
CA LEU A 205 -7.72 -0.28 3.04
C LEU A 205 -7.48 0.43 1.71
N GLY A 206 -6.46 0.03 0.94
CA GLY A 206 -6.22 0.55 -0.42
C GLY A 206 -7.36 0.18 -1.37
N GLY A 207 -7.83 -1.07 -1.32
CA GLY A 207 -9.01 -1.50 -2.08
C GLY A 207 -10.27 -0.72 -1.68
N TRP A 208 -10.48 -0.51 -0.37
CA TRP A 208 -11.59 0.31 0.12
C TRP A 208 -11.50 1.76 -0.38
N TRP A 209 -10.29 2.31 -0.40
CA TRP A 209 -10.06 3.66 -0.90
C TRP A 209 -10.37 3.79 -2.40
N ALA A 210 -9.90 2.84 -3.22
CA ALA A 210 -10.24 2.76 -4.64
C ALA A 210 -11.75 2.60 -4.86
N TYR A 211 -12.43 1.79 -4.03
CA TYR A 211 -13.89 1.62 -4.05
C TYR A 211 -14.64 2.95 -3.80
N ARG A 212 -14.11 3.81 -2.92
CA ARG A 212 -14.70 5.13 -2.62
C ARG A 212 -14.30 6.22 -3.61
N THR A 213 -13.31 5.96 -4.48
CA THR A 213 -12.67 6.96 -5.35
C THR A 213 -12.56 6.43 -6.77
N LEU A 214 -13.65 6.52 -7.55
CA LEU A 214 -13.69 6.03 -8.93
C LEU A 214 -12.72 6.72 -9.91
N GLY A 215 -12.10 7.84 -9.51
CA GLY A 215 -11.13 8.60 -10.31
C GLY A 215 -9.83 7.85 -10.68
N TRP A 216 -9.60 6.64 -10.17
CA TRP A 216 -8.40 5.82 -10.44
C TRP A 216 -8.59 4.79 -11.57
N GLY A 217 -9.63 4.93 -12.39
CA GLY A 217 -9.95 3.95 -13.45
C GLY A 217 -10.94 2.86 -13.00
N GLY A 218 -11.59 3.05 -11.85
CA GLY A 218 -12.57 2.13 -11.29
C GLY A 218 -12.00 1.16 -10.27
N PHE A 219 -12.89 0.50 -9.52
CA PHE A 219 -12.52 -0.57 -8.59
C PHE A 219 -11.99 -1.78 -9.39
N TRP A 220 -10.79 -2.28 -9.07
CA TRP A 220 -10.02 -3.25 -9.90
C TRP A 220 -9.54 -2.74 -11.26
N GLY A 221 -9.39 -1.42 -11.44
CA GLY A 221 -8.56 -0.88 -12.51
C GLY A 221 -7.14 -1.41 -12.30
N TRP A 222 -6.71 -2.39 -13.08
CA TRP A 222 -5.44 -3.10 -12.88
C TRP A 222 -4.24 -2.16 -13.02
N ASP A 223 -3.84 -1.54 -11.91
CA ASP A 223 -2.71 -0.63 -11.81
C ASP A 223 -1.41 -1.40 -11.50
N PRO A 224 -0.32 -1.20 -12.27
CA PRO A 224 0.90 -1.98 -12.10
C PRO A 224 1.54 -1.88 -10.70
N VAL A 225 1.39 -0.72 -10.03
CA VAL A 225 1.89 -0.52 -8.67
C VAL A 225 1.04 -1.32 -7.68
N GLU A 226 -0.29 -1.25 -7.78
CA GLU A 226 -1.19 -2.08 -6.96
C GLU A 226 -0.87 -3.58 -7.12
N ASN A 227 -0.67 -4.04 -8.35
CA ASN A 227 -0.34 -5.44 -8.64
C ASN A 227 0.99 -5.86 -8.02
N SER A 228 2.00 -5.01 -8.14
CA SER A 228 3.31 -5.28 -7.54
C SER A 228 3.21 -5.42 -6.01
N SER A 229 2.33 -4.65 -5.35
CA SER A 229 2.09 -4.74 -3.90
C SER A 229 1.42 -6.05 -3.45
N LEU A 230 0.74 -6.77 -4.36
CA LEU A 230 0.17 -8.10 -4.08
C LEU A 230 1.24 -9.20 -4.03
N LEU A 231 2.33 -9.06 -4.77
CA LEU A 231 3.43 -10.03 -4.82
C LEU A 231 4.05 -10.35 -3.44
N PRO A 232 4.46 -9.36 -2.61
CA PRO A 232 4.98 -9.65 -1.27
C PRO A 232 3.91 -10.25 -0.34
N TRP A 233 2.63 -9.92 -0.52
CA TRP A 233 1.54 -10.53 0.25
C TRP A 233 1.37 -12.03 -0.08
N LEU A 234 1.46 -12.40 -1.36
CA LEU A 234 1.38 -13.79 -1.80
C LEU A 234 2.57 -14.62 -1.31
N SER A 235 3.79 -14.09 -1.40
CA SER A 235 4.98 -14.79 -0.90
C SER A 235 5.00 -14.90 0.64
N LEU A 236 4.50 -13.91 1.38
CA LEU A 236 4.26 -14.02 2.82
C LEU A 236 3.19 -15.07 3.15
N THR A 237 2.14 -15.16 2.34
CA THR A 237 1.10 -16.18 2.51
C THR A 237 1.69 -17.58 2.28
N ALA A 238 2.50 -17.75 1.23
CA ALA A 238 3.25 -18.99 0.99
C ALA A 238 4.19 -19.34 2.15
N TYR A 239 4.97 -18.37 2.65
CA TYR A 239 5.83 -18.51 3.82
C TYR A 239 5.09 -19.07 5.04
N LEU A 240 3.89 -18.55 5.33
CA LEU A 240 3.10 -18.98 6.49
C LEU A 240 2.54 -20.41 6.36
N HIS A 241 2.44 -20.93 5.14
CA HIS A 241 1.94 -22.27 4.83
C HIS A 241 3.05 -23.30 4.57
N ALA A 242 4.25 -22.85 4.20
CA ALA A 242 5.39 -23.70 3.91
C ALA A 242 5.82 -24.52 5.13
N ARG A 243 6.08 -25.81 4.91
CA ARG A 243 6.56 -26.74 5.95
C ARG A 243 8.08 -26.81 6.00
N LYS A 244 8.73 -26.72 4.84
CA LYS A 244 10.18 -26.68 4.64
C LYS A 244 10.53 -25.50 3.73
N GLY A 245 11.82 -25.19 3.57
CA GLY A 245 12.28 -24.14 2.64
C GLY A 245 11.65 -22.76 2.85
N LYS A 246 11.33 -22.38 4.09
CA LYS A 246 10.66 -21.10 4.38
C LYS A 246 11.53 -19.90 4.03
N GLU A 247 12.84 -20.05 4.12
CA GLU A 247 13.81 -19.02 3.76
C GLU A 247 13.63 -18.55 2.32
N PHE A 248 13.26 -19.45 1.39
CA PHE A 248 12.99 -19.09 0.00
C PHE A 248 11.87 -18.03 -0.09
N PHE A 249 10.76 -18.27 0.61
CA PHE A 249 9.64 -17.34 0.62
C PHE A 249 9.95 -16.05 1.40
N ALA A 250 10.81 -16.10 2.42
CA ALA A 250 11.28 -14.90 3.11
C ALA A 250 12.13 -14.02 2.19
N TYR A 251 13.04 -14.63 1.41
CA TYR A 251 13.86 -13.92 0.43
C TYR A 251 13.01 -13.37 -0.72
N LEU A 252 12.08 -14.17 -1.23
CA LEU A 252 11.16 -13.77 -2.28
C LEU A 252 10.24 -12.61 -1.84
N SER A 253 9.79 -12.60 -0.59
CA SER A 253 9.02 -11.48 -0.02
C SER A 253 9.79 -10.18 -0.06
N MET A 254 11.08 -10.19 0.32
CA MET A 254 11.91 -8.99 0.28
C MET A 254 12.21 -8.53 -1.15
N VAL A 255 12.49 -9.46 -2.06
CA VAL A 255 12.66 -9.13 -3.48
C VAL A 255 11.41 -8.46 -4.03
N PHE A 256 10.22 -8.94 -3.68
CA PHE A 256 8.97 -8.30 -4.12
C PHE A 256 8.66 -6.97 -3.46
N VAL A 257 9.07 -6.75 -2.21
CA VAL A 257 9.04 -5.41 -1.58
C VAL A 257 9.96 -4.45 -2.35
N ALA A 258 11.20 -4.86 -2.64
CA ALA A 258 12.15 -4.06 -3.41
C ALA A 258 11.66 -3.81 -4.85
N PHE A 259 11.05 -4.82 -5.48
CA PHE A 259 10.48 -4.73 -6.82
C PHE A 259 9.31 -3.75 -6.85
N THR A 260 8.40 -3.83 -5.88
CA THR A 260 7.30 -2.87 -5.72
C THR A 260 7.84 -1.45 -5.59
N ALA A 261 8.85 -1.25 -4.73
CA ALA A 261 9.48 0.06 -4.58
C ALA A 261 10.11 0.57 -5.88
N PHE A 262 10.75 -0.31 -6.66
CA PHE A 262 11.29 0.02 -7.98
C PHE A 262 10.20 0.41 -8.98
N ILE A 263 9.11 -0.37 -9.09
CA ILE A 263 7.99 -0.04 -9.98
C ILE A 263 7.35 1.30 -9.62
N THR A 264 7.12 1.59 -8.34
CA THR A 264 6.50 2.85 -7.90
C THR A 264 7.39 4.08 -8.12
N ARG A 265 8.72 3.94 -8.15
CA ARG A 265 9.66 5.08 -8.09
C ARG A 265 10.52 5.28 -9.33
N SER A 266 10.62 4.31 -10.22
CA SER A 266 11.45 4.37 -11.45
C SER A 266 10.80 5.08 -12.63
N GLY A 267 9.48 5.20 -12.62
CA GLY A 267 8.73 5.68 -13.79
C GLY A 267 8.72 4.69 -14.96
N ILE A 268 9.18 3.45 -14.76
CA ILE A 268 9.25 2.43 -15.83
C ILE A 268 7.86 2.01 -16.32
N LEU A 269 6.84 2.13 -15.48
CA LEU A 269 5.45 1.84 -15.80
C LEU A 269 4.57 3.06 -15.49
N SER A 270 3.63 3.35 -16.40
CA SER A 270 2.59 4.33 -16.12
C SER A 270 1.63 3.77 -15.07
N SER A 271 1.42 4.54 -14.01
CA SER A 271 0.55 4.17 -12.88
C SER A 271 0.04 5.42 -12.20
N VAL A 272 -1.20 5.38 -11.72
CA VAL A 272 -1.79 6.47 -10.92
C VAL A 272 -1.11 6.63 -9.56
N HIS A 273 -0.37 5.60 -9.12
CA HIS A 273 0.43 5.58 -7.90
C HIS A 273 1.92 5.84 -8.14
N SER A 274 2.34 6.04 -9.40
CA SER A 274 3.73 6.37 -9.71
C SER A 274 4.02 7.83 -9.36
N PHE A 275 5.23 8.09 -8.87
CA PHE A 275 5.69 9.46 -8.58
C PHE A 275 6.27 10.19 -9.80
N GLY A 276 5.96 9.73 -11.02
CA GLY A 276 6.52 10.23 -12.27
C GLY A 276 7.89 9.63 -12.62
N GLU A 277 8.49 10.13 -13.71
CA GLU A 277 9.81 9.72 -14.17
C GLU A 277 10.91 10.33 -13.30
N ASP A 278 11.71 9.50 -12.63
CA ASP A 278 12.92 9.92 -11.93
C ASP A 278 14.05 8.93 -12.21
N PRO A 279 15.15 9.37 -12.86
CA PRO A 279 16.34 8.54 -13.07
C PRO A 279 16.86 7.86 -11.79
N MET A 280 16.75 8.51 -10.63
CA MET A 280 17.18 7.93 -9.35
C MET A 280 16.32 6.74 -8.92
N GLY A 281 15.10 6.63 -9.44
CA GLY A 281 14.25 5.48 -9.20
C GLY A 281 14.85 4.16 -9.71
N TRP A 282 15.78 4.20 -10.66
CA TRP A 282 16.51 3.02 -11.11
C TRP A 282 17.50 2.48 -10.08
N ALA A 283 17.93 3.29 -9.10
CA ALA A 283 18.76 2.81 -8.01
C ALA A 283 18.05 1.74 -7.16
N TYR A 284 16.71 1.68 -7.14
CA TYR A 284 15.97 0.62 -6.46
C TYR A 284 16.17 -0.76 -7.12
N LEU A 285 16.58 -0.82 -8.39
CA LEU A 285 16.99 -2.07 -9.03
C LEU A 285 18.20 -2.69 -8.34
N PHE A 286 19.13 -1.88 -7.81
CA PHE A 286 20.24 -2.39 -7.01
C PHE A 286 19.73 -3.14 -5.77
N LEU A 287 18.73 -2.59 -5.05
CA LEU A 287 18.13 -3.26 -3.90
C LEU A 287 17.46 -4.58 -4.30
N VAL A 288 16.74 -4.61 -5.43
CA VAL A 288 16.16 -5.84 -5.98
C VAL A 288 17.22 -6.90 -6.22
N LEU A 289 18.28 -6.55 -6.95
CA LEU A 289 19.36 -7.47 -7.30
C LEU A 289 20.13 -7.95 -6.06
N ALA A 290 20.44 -7.05 -5.13
CA ALA A 290 21.13 -7.39 -3.88
C ALA A 290 20.30 -8.37 -3.03
N CYS A 291 18.99 -8.14 -2.90
CA CYS A 291 18.08 -9.03 -2.18
C CYS A 291 17.81 -10.35 -2.91
N ALA A 292 18.06 -10.43 -4.23
CA ALA A 292 17.89 -11.65 -5.01
C ALA A 292 19.08 -12.61 -4.93
N VAL A 293 20.28 -12.16 -4.54
CA VAL A 293 21.49 -13.01 -4.42
C VAL A 293 21.25 -14.29 -3.57
N PRO A 294 20.60 -14.24 -2.40
CA PRO A 294 20.31 -15.44 -1.61
C PRO A 294 19.37 -16.43 -2.30
N LEU A 295 18.41 -15.96 -3.11
CA LEU A 295 17.50 -16.81 -3.89
C LEU A 295 18.26 -17.58 -4.96
N VAL A 296 19.16 -16.92 -5.68
CA VAL A 296 19.96 -17.57 -6.74
C VAL A 296 20.87 -18.64 -6.14
N ARG A 297 21.42 -18.40 -4.94
CA ARG A 297 22.27 -19.38 -4.23
C ARG A 297 21.48 -20.55 -3.63
N LYS A 298 20.21 -20.34 -3.29
CA LYS A 298 19.31 -21.34 -2.71
C LYS A 298 17.97 -21.36 -3.46
N TRP A 299 18.04 -21.79 -4.73
CA TRP A 299 16.87 -21.79 -5.62
C TRP A 299 15.94 -22.99 -5.39
N GLU A 300 16.40 -24.04 -4.69
CA GLU A 300 15.60 -25.23 -4.47
C GLU A 300 14.37 -24.93 -3.59
N VAL A 301 13.19 -25.02 -4.19
CA VAL A 301 11.92 -24.99 -3.46
C VAL A 301 11.67 -26.37 -2.86
N GLU A 302 12.11 -26.56 -1.61
CA GLU A 302 11.94 -27.84 -0.91
C GLU A 302 10.47 -28.16 -0.56
N ASP A 303 9.61 -27.14 -0.49
CA ASP A 303 8.21 -27.31 -0.10
C ASP A 303 7.34 -27.73 -1.28
N ARG A 304 6.91 -28.99 -1.29
CA ARG A 304 5.93 -29.52 -2.26
C ARG A 304 4.48 -29.41 -1.79
N CYS A 305 4.21 -28.50 -0.85
CA CYS A 305 2.84 -28.28 -0.39
C CYS A 305 2.04 -27.66 -1.55
N TYR A 306 0.92 -28.30 -1.92
CA TYR A 306 0.01 -27.80 -2.98
C TYR A 306 -0.42 -26.34 -2.75
N THR A 307 -0.52 -25.91 -1.48
CA THR A 307 -0.84 -24.53 -1.11
C THR A 307 0.27 -23.55 -1.52
N SER A 308 1.54 -23.90 -1.27
CA SER A 308 2.69 -23.08 -1.64
C SER A 308 2.90 -23.04 -3.16
N LEU A 309 2.64 -24.15 -3.86
CA LEU A 309 2.64 -24.21 -5.32
C LEU A 309 1.56 -23.33 -5.95
N LEU A 310 0.35 -23.32 -5.39
CA LEU A 310 -0.73 -22.43 -5.83
C LEU A 310 -0.32 -20.96 -5.71
N PHE A 311 0.22 -20.56 -4.56
CA PHE A 311 0.71 -19.19 -4.38
C PHE A 311 1.89 -18.86 -5.31
N GLY A 312 2.76 -19.84 -5.60
CA GLY A 312 3.77 -19.71 -6.64
C GLY A 312 3.18 -19.43 -8.03
N ALA A 313 2.14 -20.14 -8.43
CA ALA A 313 1.43 -19.89 -9.68
C ALA A 313 0.76 -18.50 -9.70
N MET A 314 0.15 -18.08 -8.59
CA MET A 314 -0.39 -16.71 -8.43
C MET A 314 0.68 -15.65 -8.64
N ILE A 315 1.83 -15.83 -8.01
CA ILE A 315 2.98 -14.93 -8.12
C ILE A 315 3.42 -14.81 -9.59
N VAL A 316 3.53 -15.92 -10.31
CA VAL A 316 3.92 -15.90 -11.73
C VAL A 316 2.90 -15.13 -12.56
N VAL A 317 1.61 -15.37 -12.37
CA VAL A 317 0.57 -14.65 -13.13
C VAL A 317 0.59 -13.15 -12.83
N VAL A 318 0.63 -12.75 -11.56
CA VAL A 318 0.73 -11.33 -11.17
C VAL A 318 1.99 -10.71 -11.79
N LEU A 319 3.14 -11.36 -11.67
CA LEU A 319 4.41 -10.85 -12.18
C LEU A 319 4.40 -10.70 -13.70
N LEU A 320 3.89 -11.69 -14.43
CA LEU A 320 3.75 -11.62 -15.89
C LEU A 320 2.79 -10.52 -16.31
N GLY A 321 1.66 -10.33 -15.61
CA GLY A 321 0.76 -9.21 -15.87
C GLY A 321 1.42 -7.85 -15.63
N THR A 322 2.14 -7.68 -14.52
CA THR A 322 2.87 -6.45 -14.21
C THR A 322 3.96 -6.17 -15.24
N VAL A 323 4.75 -7.19 -15.64
CA VAL A 323 5.82 -7.03 -16.63
C VAL A 323 5.26 -6.83 -18.04
N ALA A 324 4.14 -7.46 -18.40
CA ALA A 324 3.52 -7.31 -19.72
C ALA A 324 3.09 -5.86 -19.98
N ASN A 325 2.76 -5.09 -18.94
CA ASN A 325 2.45 -3.65 -19.04
C ASN A 325 3.64 -2.81 -19.54
N LEU A 326 4.87 -3.34 -19.57
CA LEU A 326 6.01 -2.67 -20.20
C LEU A 326 5.91 -2.67 -21.74
N PHE A 327 5.18 -3.63 -22.31
CA PHE A 327 5.16 -3.87 -23.75
C PHE A 327 3.80 -3.59 -24.37
N ARG A 328 2.71 -3.75 -23.60
CA ARG A 328 1.34 -3.53 -24.05
C ARG A 328 0.42 -3.28 -22.86
N ASN A 329 -0.65 -2.53 -23.07
CA ASN A 329 -1.72 -2.43 -22.09
C ASN A 329 -2.34 -3.82 -21.87
N VAL A 330 -2.43 -4.24 -20.61
CA VAL A 330 -3.01 -5.53 -20.26
C VAL A 330 -4.49 -5.36 -19.98
N ASP A 331 -5.33 -5.84 -20.91
CA ASP A 331 -6.78 -5.77 -20.77
C ASP A 331 -7.30 -6.64 -19.60
N ARG A 332 -8.47 -6.26 -19.07
CA ARG A 332 -9.22 -7.02 -18.06
C ARG A 332 -9.42 -8.50 -18.44
N SER A 333 -9.51 -8.81 -19.74
CA SER A 333 -9.68 -10.18 -20.24
C SER A 333 -8.50 -11.10 -19.93
N TYR A 334 -7.25 -10.61 -19.97
CA TYR A 334 -6.07 -11.39 -19.58
C TYR A 334 -6.20 -11.86 -18.13
N TYR A 335 -6.59 -10.95 -17.24
CA TYR A 335 -6.74 -11.23 -15.84
C TYR A 335 -7.93 -12.15 -15.56
N LEU A 336 -9.05 -11.98 -16.25
CA LEU A 336 -10.17 -12.93 -16.20
C LEU A 336 -9.71 -14.35 -16.54
N ILE A 337 -8.98 -14.53 -17.65
CA ILE A 337 -8.56 -15.87 -18.10
C ILE A 337 -7.54 -16.48 -17.11
N THR A 338 -6.61 -15.69 -16.61
CA THR A 338 -5.50 -16.19 -15.79
C THR A 338 -5.85 -16.34 -14.31
N PHE A 339 -6.62 -15.41 -13.72
CA PHE A 339 -6.95 -15.43 -12.29
C PHE A 339 -8.19 -16.23 -11.94
N THR A 340 -9.19 -16.36 -12.83
CA THR A 340 -10.40 -17.15 -12.52
C THR A 340 -10.09 -18.59 -12.07
N PRO A 341 -9.29 -19.40 -12.80
CA PRO A 341 -8.98 -20.76 -12.36
C PRO A 341 -8.20 -20.77 -11.03
N ILE A 342 -7.37 -19.76 -10.81
CA ILE A 342 -6.58 -19.59 -9.59
C ILE A 342 -7.47 -19.24 -8.39
N PHE A 343 -8.38 -18.30 -8.54
CA PHE A 343 -9.33 -17.88 -7.50
C PHE A 343 -10.24 -19.03 -7.13
N PHE A 344 -10.75 -19.75 -8.13
CA PHE A 344 -11.51 -20.97 -7.92
C PHE A 344 -10.71 -22.02 -7.14
N ALA A 345 -9.48 -22.34 -7.57
CA ALA A 345 -8.63 -23.30 -6.88
C ALA A 345 -8.32 -22.86 -5.43
N THR A 346 -8.08 -21.57 -5.21
CA THR A 346 -7.83 -20.98 -3.89
C THR A 346 -9.03 -21.13 -2.98
N ALA A 347 -10.23 -20.79 -3.47
CA ALA A 347 -11.47 -20.97 -2.72
C ALA A 347 -11.74 -22.44 -2.38
N MET A 348 -11.53 -23.36 -3.33
CA MET A 348 -11.71 -24.80 -3.12
C MET A 348 -10.70 -25.37 -2.10
N ILE A 349 -9.44 -24.97 -2.18
CA ILE A 349 -8.42 -25.37 -1.20
C ILE A 349 -8.74 -24.79 0.18
N ALA A 350 -9.18 -23.53 0.25
CA ALA A 350 -9.60 -22.91 1.49
C ALA A 350 -10.80 -23.65 2.12
N LEU A 351 -11.80 -24.02 1.30
CA LEU A 351 -12.95 -24.84 1.71
C LEU A 351 -12.52 -26.20 2.25
N TYR A 352 -11.64 -26.90 1.54
CA TYR A 352 -11.08 -28.17 2.00
C TYR A 352 -10.37 -28.03 3.36
N ARG A 353 -9.62 -26.95 3.56
CA ARG A 353 -8.90 -26.65 4.81
C ARG A 353 -9.83 -26.30 5.97
N LEU A 354 -11.06 -25.84 5.73
CA LEU A 354 -12.00 -25.50 6.81
C LEU A 354 -12.27 -26.66 7.76
N ARG A 355 -12.25 -27.90 7.26
CA ARG A 355 -12.50 -29.10 8.07
C ARG A 355 -11.43 -29.30 9.15
N ASN A 356 -10.18 -28.98 8.83
CA ASN A 356 -9.01 -29.36 9.65
C ASN A 356 -8.17 -28.16 10.14
N SER A 357 -8.61 -26.93 9.89
CA SER A 357 -7.87 -25.71 10.25
C SER A 357 -8.41 -25.11 11.55
N ASN A 358 -7.50 -24.80 12.48
CA ASN A 358 -7.81 -23.97 13.65
C ASN A 358 -8.04 -22.49 13.28
N ARG A 359 -7.91 -22.14 12.00
CA ARG A 359 -8.00 -20.76 11.47
C ARG A 359 -9.18 -20.63 10.50
N LYS A 360 -10.34 -21.16 10.89
CA LYS A 360 -11.54 -21.21 10.04
C LYS A 360 -11.96 -19.82 9.57
N LEU A 361 -11.99 -18.83 10.46
CA LEU A 361 -12.35 -17.44 10.12
C LEU A 361 -11.51 -16.87 8.98
N ILE A 362 -10.18 -17.09 9.02
CA ILE A 362 -9.28 -16.63 7.96
C ILE A 362 -9.63 -17.31 6.62
N HIS A 363 -9.86 -18.62 6.63
CA HIS A 363 -10.15 -19.36 5.39
C HIS A 363 -11.54 -19.01 4.82
N ILE A 364 -12.56 -18.80 5.68
CA ILE A 364 -13.87 -18.27 5.28
C ILE A 364 -13.68 -16.87 4.66
N GLY A 365 -12.86 -16.04 5.29
CA GLY A 365 -12.51 -14.72 4.76
C GLY A 365 -11.92 -14.77 3.36
N VAL A 366 -10.94 -15.67 3.13
CA VAL A 366 -10.36 -15.93 1.81
C VAL A 366 -11.42 -16.35 0.78
N ILE A 367 -12.32 -17.27 1.15
CA ILE A 367 -13.37 -17.76 0.24
C ILE A 367 -14.30 -16.60 -0.17
N LEU A 368 -14.82 -15.85 0.79
CA LEU A 368 -15.71 -14.73 0.50
C LEU A 368 -15.03 -13.65 -0.34
N LEU A 369 -13.76 -13.35 -0.02
CA LEU A 369 -12.95 -12.39 -0.76
C LEU A 369 -12.84 -12.77 -2.24
N PHE A 370 -12.43 -14.00 -2.54
CA PHE A 370 -12.24 -14.43 -3.93
C PHE A 370 -13.56 -14.67 -4.68
N VAL A 371 -14.61 -15.13 -4.00
CA VAL A 371 -15.96 -15.22 -4.60
C VAL A 371 -16.50 -13.83 -4.94
N GLY A 372 -16.38 -12.87 -4.03
CA GLY A 372 -16.78 -11.48 -4.26
C GLY A 372 -15.99 -10.85 -5.40
N ALA A 373 -14.66 -10.97 -5.39
CA ALA A 373 -13.80 -10.44 -6.46
C ALA A 373 -14.15 -11.05 -7.82
N THR A 374 -14.37 -12.37 -7.88
CA THR A 374 -14.79 -13.05 -9.12
C THR A 374 -16.15 -12.53 -9.60
N SER A 375 -17.11 -12.34 -8.70
CA SER A 375 -18.44 -11.81 -9.04
C SER A 375 -18.34 -10.41 -9.67
N VAL A 376 -17.62 -9.50 -9.03
CA VAL A 376 -17.38 -8.15 -9.56
C VAL A 376 -16.79 -8.23 -10.98
N TRP A 377 -15.81 -9.11 -11.18
CA TRP A 377 -15.16 -9.22 -12.47
C TRP A 377 -16.02 -9.76 -13.61
N PHE A 378 -16.93 -10.69 -13.36
CA PHE A 378 -17.78 -11.26 -14.40
C PHE A 378 -19.06 -10.46 -14.63
N PHE A 379 -19.56 -9.77 -13.61
CA PHE A 379 -20.93 -9.27 -13.59
C PHE A 379 -21.04 -7.78 -13.30
N GLU A 380 -19.94 -7.06 -13.10
CA GLU A 380 -19.97 -5.60 -13.07
C GLU A 380 -20.44 -5.04 -14.43
N GLN A 381 -21.37 -4.09 -14.36
CA GLN A 381 -21.86 -3.35 -15.52
C GLN A 381 -21.60 -1.86 -15.31
N LYS A 382 -21.21 -1.19 -16.39
CA LYS A 382 -20.94 0.25 -16.44
C LYS A 382 -21.74 0.87 -17.57
N ASP A 383 -22.54 1.87 -17.23
CA ASP A 383 -23.27 2.70 -18.18
C ASP A 383 -22.89 4.18 -18.00
N THR A 384 -22.97 4.96 -19.07
CA THR A 384 -22.91 6.42 -19.00
C THR A 384 -24.25 6.98 -19.46
N VAL A 385 -24.87 7.77 -18.61
CA VAL A 385 -26.21 8.34 -18.82
C VAL A 385 -26.10 9.85 -18.81
N VAL A 386 -26.63 10.50 -19.85
CA VAL A 386 -26.79 11.95 -19.87
C VAL A 386 -28.22 12.25 -19.43
N LEU A 387 -28.37 12.96 -18.31
CA LEU A 387 -29.66 13.38 -17.76
C LEU A 387 -30.00 14.78 -18.30
N ASN A 388 -31.12 14.92 -19.00
CA ASN A 388 -31.64 16.23 -19.45
C ASN A 388 -33.16 16.21 -19.72
N PRO A 389 -34.03 16.32 -18.70
CA PRO A 389 -33.76 16.07 -17.28
C PRO A 389 -33.80 14.58 -16.93
N ASP A 390 -34.37 13.76 -17.82
CA ASP A 390 -34.51 12.33 -17.67
C ASP A 390 -33.33 11.56 -18.26
N GLY A 391 -33.12 10.34 -17.79
CA GLY A 391 -32.27 9.34 -18.43
C GLY A 391 -32.56 7.94 -17.90
N LYS A 392 -32.02 6.93 -18.58
CA LYS A 392 -32.28 5.53 -18.25
C LYS A 392 -31.03 4.67 -18.44
N ALA A 393 -30.74 3.81 -17.46
CA ALA A 393 -29.75 2.74 -17.56
C ALA A 393 -30.16 1.53 -16.72
N ASP A 394 -29.84 0.33 -17.22
CA ASP A 394 -30.21 -0.97 -16.61
C ASP A 394 -31.68 -1.04 -16.13
N GLY A 395 -32.61 -0.47 -16.92
CA GLY A 395 -34.04 -0.44 -16.57
C GLY A 395 -34.42 0.54 -15.44
N ILE A 396 -33.47 1.28 -14.87
CA ILE A 396 -33.69 2.32 -13.86
C ILE A 396 -33.86 3.67 -14.54
N GLU A 397 -34.92 4.37 -14.19
CA GLU A 397 -35.19 5.72 -14.65
C GLU A 397 -34.66 6.73 -13.64
N PHE A 398 -33.98 7.75 -14.16
CA PHE A 398 -33.33 8.81 -13.41
C PHE A 398 -33.93 10.15 -13.82
N TYR A 399 -34.34 10.94 -12.83
CA TYR A 399 -34.89 12.28 -13.03
C TYR A 399 -34.05 13.31 -12.28
N LEU A 400 -33.41 14.21 -13.02
CA LEU A 400 -32.64 15.32 -12.45
C LEU A 400 -33.59 16.37 -11.89
N GLN A 401 -33.58 16.54 -10.56
CA GLN A 401 -34.41 17.54 -9.88
C GLN A 401 -33.73 18.92 -9.83
N ASN A 402 -32.44 18.96 -9.49
CA ASN A 402 -31.71 20.19 -9.25
C ASN A 402 -30.19 19.95 -9.33
N VAL A 403 -29.45 20.92 -9.85
CA VAL A 403 -28.00 21.03 -9.68
C VAL A 403 -27.69 22.26 -8.82
N SER A 404 -27.04 22.02 -7.67
CA SER A 404 -26.68 23.06 -6.70
C SER A 404 -25.18 23.19 -6.57
N THR A 405 -24.70 24.43 -6.39
CA THR A 405 -23.27 24.71 -6.22
C THR A 405 -23.03 25.34 -4.85
N ARG A 406 -22.11 24.78 -4.08
CA ARG A 406 -21.67 25.28 -2.79
C ARG A 406 -20.18 25.60 -2.83
N TRP A 407 -19.83 26.81 -2.41
CA TRP A 407 -18.44 27.26 -2.30
C TRP A 407 -17.90 26.98 -0.90
N THR A 408 -16.65 26.53 -0.83
CA THR A 408 -15.87 26.40 0.41
C THR A 408 -14.50 27.04 0.20
N PRO A 409 -13.75 27.37 1.26
CA PRO A 409 -12.39 27.91 1.10
C PRO A 409 -11.46 27.01 0.29
N GLU A 410 -11.63 25.69 0.37
CA GLU A 410 -10.76 24.74 -0.33
C GLU A 410 -11.19 24.46 -1.78
N LYS A 411 -12.50 24.47 -2.06
CA LYS A 411 -13.08 23.93 -3.30
C LYS A 411 -14.51 24.37 -3.56
N THR A 412 -14.95 24.15 -4.79
CA THR A 412 -16.36 24.28 -5.19
C THR A 412 -16.98 22.89 -5.27
N ILE A 413 -18.14 22.72 -4.63
CA ILE A 413 -18.88 21.46 -4.62
C ILE A 413 -20.12 21.65 -5.50
N VAL A 414 -20.18 20.94 -6.62
CA VAL A 414 -21.36 20.84 -7.47
C VAL A 414 -22.07 19.55 -7.12
N ARG A 415 -23.34 19.62 -6.73
CA ARG A 415 -24.16 18.47 -6.32
C ARG A 415 -25.41 18.40 -7.19
N ALA A 416 -25.67 17.23 -7.78
CA ALA A 416 -26.93 16.95 -8.44
C ALA A 416 -27.86 16.20 -7.48
N LYS A 417 -29.16 16.51 -7.50
CA LYS A 417 -30.21 15.73 -6.86
C LYS A 417 -30.97 14.96 -7.93
N ILE A 418 -30.87 13.64 -7.89
CA ILE A 418 -31.43 12.75 -8.90
C ILE A 418 -32.43 11.81 -8.22
N LEU A 419 -33.67 11.83 -8.66
CA LEU A 419 -34.69 10.89 -8.19
C LEU A 419 -34.66 9.64 -9.05
N SER A 420 -34.77 8.46 -8.43
CA SER A 420 -34.85 7.18 -9.12
C SER A 420 -35.72 6.19 -8.36
N SER A 421 -35.97 5.01 -8.93
CA SER A 421 -36.60 3.89 -8.22
C SER A 421 -35.76 3.38 -7.03
N LEU A 422 -34.46 3.70 -6.99
CA LEU A 422 -33.56 3.38 -5.88
C LEU A 422 -33.60 4.41 -4.74
N GLY A 423 -34.33 5.51 -4.90
CA GLY A 423 -34.42 6.62 -3.97
C GLY A 423 -33.75 7.90 -4.49
N LEU A 424 -33.52 8.85 -3.58
CA LEU A 424 -32.84 10.12 -3.86
C LEU A 424 -31.32 9.92 -3.86
N ILE A 425 -30.68 10.24 -4.98
CA ILE A 425 -29.24 10.09 -5.21
C ILE A 425 -28.63 11.49 -5.27
N GLU A 426 -27.51 11.69 -4.55
CA GLU A 426 -26.83 12.99 -4.46
C GLU A 426 -25.33 12.92 -4.79
N PRO A 427 -24.94 12.60 -6.04
CA PRO A 427 -23.53 12.59 -6.41
C PRO A 427 -22.95 14.02 -6.44
N GLU A 428 -21.63 14.13 -6.23
CA GLU A 428 -20.94 15.42 -6.17
C GLU A 428 -19.71 15.47 -7.09
N ILE A 429 -19.44 16.64 -7.65
CA ILE A 429 -18.15 16.99 -8.27
C ILE A 429 -17.50 18.04 -7.40
N HIS A 430 -16.23 17.82 -7.06
CA HIS A 430 -15.41 18.73 -6.28
C HIS A 430 -14.39 19.38 -7.21
N VAL A 431 -14.55 20.67 -7.45
CA VAL A 431 -13.68 21.48 -8.31
C VAL A 431 -12.67 22.21 -7.43
N TYR A 432 -11.40 21.81 -7.55
CA TYR A 432 -10.24 22.45 -6.96
C TYR A 432 -9.56 23.34 -8.00
N PRO A 433 -8.68 24.28 -7.60
CA PRO A 433 -8.02 25.19 -8.56
C PRO A 433 -7.27 24.50 -9.71
N GLN A 434 -6.74 23.29 -9.47
CA GLN A 434 -5.89 22.57 -10.42
C GLN A 434 -6.51 21.29 -10.97
N SER A 435 -7.61 20.81 -10.40
CA SER A 435 -8.22 19.54 -10.81
C SER A 435 -9.66 19.44 -10.35
N THR A 436 -10.41 18.58 -11.02
CA THR A 436 -11.81 18.28 -10.69
C THR A 436 -11.92 16.79 -10.37
N VAL A 437 -12.55 16.47 -9.24
CA VAL A 437 -12.69 15.09 -8.77
C VAL A 437 -14.16 14.78 -8.53
N SER A 438 -14.63 13.68 -9.09
CA SER A 438 -15.95 13.15 -8.80
C SER A 438 -15.94 12.42 -7.46
N LYS A 439 -16.90 12.75 -6.59
CA LYS A 439 -17.17 12.00 -5.36
C LYS A 439 -18.33 11.07 -5.62
N VAL A 440 -18.05 9.79 -5.40
CA VAL A 440 -18.98 8.71 -5.68
C VAL A 440 -20.08 8.65 -4.64
N TYR A 441 -21.33 8.57 -5.09
CA TYR A 441 -22.46 8.22 -4.25
C TYR A 441 -22.75 6.73 -4.42
N ILE A 442 -22.85 5.99 -3.31
CA ILE A 442 -23.01 4.53 -3.33
C ILE A 442 -24.27 4.14 -2.57
N ILE A 443 -25.13 3.35 -3.21
CA ILE A 443 -26.29 2.70 -2.60
C ILE A 443 -26.00 1.21 -2.57
N GLY A 444 -25.75 0.66 -1.38
CA GLY A 444 -25.39 -0.74 -1.20
C GLY A 444 -26.50 -1.55 -0.52
N ASN A 445 -26.59 -2.82 -0.91
CA ASN A 445 -27.29 -3.87 -0.18
C ASN A 445 -26.36 -5.10 -0.06
N PRO A 446 -26.71 -6.14 0.72
CA PRO A 446 -25.83 -7.29 0.93
C PRO A 446 -25.40 -8.04 -0.33
N PHE A 447 -26.05 -7.83 -1.48
CA PHE A 447 -25.76 -8.55 -2.72
C PHE A 447 -25.33 -7.65 -3.88
N LEU A 448 -25.55 -6.34 -3.79
CA LEU A 448 -25.38 -5.44 -4.92
C LEU A 448 -25.12 -4.00 -4.45
N ASP A 449 -24.12 -3.37 -5.04
CA ASP A 449 -23.87 -1.94 -4.88
C ASP A 449 -24.11 -1.21 -6.21
N TYR A 450 -24.78 -0.06 -6.11
CA TYR A 450 -24.97 0.89 -7.19
C TYR A 450 -24.09 2.11 -6.97
N TYR A 451 -23.32 2.50 -7.98
CA TYR A 451 -22.40 3.64 -7.91
C TYR A 451 -22.86 4.70 -8.88
N PHE A 452 -22.78 5.94 -8.40
CA PHE A 452 -23.17 7.12 -9.14
C PHE A 452 -22.01 8.11 -9.05
N ALA A 453 -21.36 8.35 -10.18
CA ALA A 453 -20.30 9.34 -10.29
C ALA A 453 -20.62 10.32 -11.40
N MET A 454 -20.61 11.62 -11.10
CA MET A 454 -20.80 12.63 -12.13
C MET A 454 -19.48 12.88 -12.86
N LYS A 455 -19.52 12.86 -14.19
CA LYS A 455 -18.42 13.30 -15.07
C LYS A 455 -18.43 14.80 -15.28
N SER A 456 -19.62 15.34 -15.54
CA SER A 456 -19.84 16.75 -15.81
C SER A 456 -21.23 17.16 -15.33
N ALA A 457 -21.38 18.44 -15.02
CA ALA A 457 -22.65 19.02 -14.62
C ALA A 457 -22.79 20.40 -15.26
N GLY A 458 -23.87 20.57 -16.04
CA GLY A 458 -24.36 21.87 -16.52
C GLY A 458 -25.49 22.39 -15.62
N SER A 459 -26.15 23.47 -16.05
CA SER A 459 -27.26 24.07 -15.29
C SER A 459 -28.47 23.13 -15.17
N ASN A 460 -28.83 22.45 -16.26
CA ASN A 460 -29.99 21.56 -16.34
C ASN A 460 -29.65 20.16 -16.89
N SER A 461 -28.36 19.82 -16.97
CA SER A 461 -27.94 18.51 -17.45
C SER A 461 -26.77 17.96 -16.65
N VAL A 462 -26.72 16.64 -16.51
CA VAL A 462 -25.65 15.94 -15.77
C VAL A 462 -25.25 14.72 -16.56
N GLU A 463 -23.95 14.53 -16.77
CA GLU A 463 -23.40 13.29 -17.27
C GLU A 463 -23.02 12.40 -16.08
N LEU A 464 -23.69 11.27 -15.96
CA LEU A 464 -23.60 10.34 -14.86
C LEU A 464 -23.01 9.01 -15.33
N GLU A 465 -21.90 8.59 -14.73
CA GLU A 465 -21.50 7.20 -14.77
C GLU A 465 -22.24 6.41 -13.70
N PHE A 466 -22.89 5.34 -14.16
CA PHE A 466 -23.64 4.42 -13.34
C PHE A 466 -22.97 3.05 -13.38
N TYR A 467 -22.72 2.48 -12.20
CA TYR A 467 -22.16 1.13 -12.08
C TYR A 467 -23.07 0.26 -11.25
N ARG A 468 -23.15 -1.01 -11.65
CA ARG A 468 -23.80 -2.07 -10.90
C ARG A 468 -22.75 -3.12 -10.56
N VAL A 469 -22.49 -3.32 -9.27
CA VAL A 469 -21.38 -4.14 -8.78
C VAL A 469 -21.89 -5.23 -7.83
N PRO A 470 -22.05 -6.47 -8.31
CA PRO A 470 -22.62 -7.55 -7.52
C PRO A 470 -21.61 -8.20 -6.56
N LEU A 471 -22.09 -8.53 -5.36
CA LEU A 471 -21.39 -9.27 -4.29
C LEU A 471 -20.09 -8.62 -3.80
N ILE A 472 -19.91 -7.32 -4.02
CA ILE A 472 -18.78 -6.57 -3.47
C ILE A 472 -18.75 -6.59 -1.93
N SER A 473 -19.92 -6.68 -1.29
CA SER A 473 -20.07 -6.92 0.14
C SER A 473 -19.27 -8.13 0.64
N LEU A 474 -19.10 -9.18 -0.18
CA LEU A 474 -18.33 -10.37 0.18
C LEU A 474 -16.83 -10.11 0.23
N VAL A 475 -16.33 -9.17 -0.59
CA VAL A 475 -14.94 -8.68 -0.52
C VAL A 475 -14.70 -8.03 0.85
N TRP A 476 -15.62 -7.15 1.28
CA TRP A 476 -15.50 -6.45 2.56
C TRP A 476 -15.68 -7.36 3.76
N LEU A 477 -16.70 -8.21 3.72
CA LEU A 477 -16.93 -9.21 4.77
C LEU A 477 -15.76 -10.19 4.85
N GLY A 478 -15.28 -10.68 3.70
CA GLY A 478 -14.14 -11.58 3.64
C GLY A 478 -12.88 -10.96 4.24
N SER A 479 -12.59 -9.72 3.87
CA SER A 479 -11.47 -8.93 4.40
C SER A 479 -11.59 -8.71 5.92
N ALA A 480 -12.78 -8.35 6.42
CA ALA A 480 -13.03 -8.20 7.84
C ALA A 480 -12.78 -9.51 8.60
N LEU A 481 -13.22 -10.64 8.07
CA LEU A 481 -12.97 -11.96 8.66
C LEU A 481 -11.50 -12.36 8.69
N LEU A 482 -10.70 -11.95 7.67
CA LEU A 482 -9.25 -12.14 7.68
C LEU A 482 -8.60 -11.41 8.87
N ILE A 483 -8.97 -10.14 9.07
CA ILE A 483 -8.44 -9.29 10.15
C ILE A 483 -8.90 -9.81 11.51
N LEU A 484 -10.19 -10.12 11.68
CA LEU A 484 -10.74 -10.67 12.92
C LEU A 484 -10.15 -12.05 13.26
N GLY A 485 -9.94 -12.90 12.25
CA GLY A 485 -9.33 -14.22 12.40
C GLY A 485 -7.85 -14.17 12.82
N LEU A 486 -7.16 -13.07 12.55
CA LEU A 486 -5.82 -12.79 13.08
C LEU A 486 -5.87 -12.30 14.52
N ALA A 487 -6.76 -11.35 14.83
CA ALA A 487 -6.92 -10.81 16.18
C ALA A 487 -7.31 -11.90 17.19
N SER A 488 -8.22 -12.79 16.82
CA SER A 488 -8.68 -13.89 17.68
C SER A 488 -7.58 -14.89 18.04
N GLN A 489 -6.54 -15.02 17.22
CA GLN A 489 -5.38 -15.88 17.52
C GLN A 489 -4.47 -15.32 18.62
N LYS A 490 -4.43 -13.99 18.78
CA LYS A 490 -3.68 -13.34 19.88
C LYS A 490 -4.47 -13.32 21.19
N LEU A 491 -5.81 -13.28 21.13
CA LEU A 491 -6.69 -13.13 22.30
C LEU A 491 -6.95 -14.42 23.10
N GLY A 492 -6.32 -15.56 22.77
CA GLY A 492 -6.41 -16.75 23.60
C GLY A 492 -7.85 -17.31 23.79
N LEU A 493 -8.80 -16.92 22.95
CA LEU A 493 -10.14 -17.49 22.92
C LEU A 493 -10.07 -18.87 22.26
N ARG A 494 -9.49 -19.83 22.99
CA ARG A 494 -9.74 -21.25 22.75
C ARG A 494 -11.14 -21.54 23.30
N PRO A 495 -12.04 -22.17 22.54
CA PRO A 495 -13.05 -22.99 23.18
C PRO A 495 -12.28 -24.03 24.00
N ARG A 496 -12.47 -24.05 25.32
CA ARG A 496 -12.11 -25.25 26.08
C ARG A 496 -12.88 -26.41 25.42
N LYS A 497 -12.14 -27.47 25.11
CA LYS A 497 -12.68 -28.68 24.48
C LYS A 497 -13.92 -29.19 25.20
#